data_AF-A0A5E4KMG9-F1
#
_entry.id   AF-A0A5E4KMG9-F1
#
_cell.length_a   1.000
_cell.length_b   1.000
_cell.length_c   1.000
_cell.angle_alpha   90.00
_cell.angle_beta   90.00
_cell.angle_gamma   90.00
#
_symmetry.space_group_name_H-M   'P 1'
#
loop_
_entity.id
_entity.type
_entity.pdbx_description
1 polymer ?
#
loop_
_entity_poly.entity_id
_entity_poly.type
_entity_poly.pdbx_seq_one_letter_code
_entity_poly.pdbx_strand_id
1 'polypeptide(L)'
;MNLVKQVVKWLQDRNIFSRERKSNGQKAQGMLLYNAGLSYEKAGMFVNASHEAVREWYQKGKELFEQSTEIKIRKWIAVDEKEITINGTTIFIWGAVDLDDEKS
;
A
#
# COMPACT_ATOMS: atom_id res chain seq x y z
N MET A 1 13.98 5.75 13.64
CA MET A 1 14.14 4.94 12.42
C MET A 1 13.39 5.63 11.28
N ASN A 2 14.03 5.95 10.15
CA ASN A 2 13.38 6.65 9.04
C ASN A 2 12.73 5.60 8.12
N LEU A 3 11.39 5.56 8.07
CA LEU A 3 10.60 4.57 7.31
C LEU A 3 11.03 4.47 5.84
N VAL A 4 11.36 5.61 5.21
CA VAL A 4 11.84 5.66 3.82
C VAL A 4 13.16 4.91 3.69
N LYS A 5 14.10 5.06 4.63
CA LYS A 5 15.39 4.35 4.59
C LYS A 5 15.22 2.83 4.68
N GLN A 6 14.24 2.38 5.46
CA GLN A 6 13.94 0.95 5.59
C GLN A 6 13.38 0.39 4.28
N VAL A 7 12.42 1.08 3.66
CA VAL A 7 11.89 0.67 2.35
C VAL A 7 12.99 0.68 1.29
N VAL A 8 13.86 1.69 1.26
CA VAL A 8 15.02 1.73 0.34
C VAL A 8 15.91 0.50 0.52
N LYS A 9 16.21 0.13 1.76
CA LYS A 9 16.99 -1.08 2.05
C LYS A 9 16.30 -2.32 1.49
N TRP A 10 15.00 -2.48 1.71
CA TRP A 10 14.24 -3.61 1.14
C TRP A 10 14.22 -3.63 -0.39
N LEU A 11 14.09 -2.46 -1.03
CA LEU A 11 14.16 -2.34 -2.49
C LEU A 11 15.51 -2.82 -3.04
N GLN A 12 16.60 -2.53 -2.33
CA GLN A 12 17.96 -2.94 -2.69
C GLN A 12 18.18 -4.43 -2.42
N ASP A 13 17.87 -4.89 -1.21
CA ASP A 13 18.08 -6.28 -0.77
C ASP A 13 17.32 -7.27 -1.66
N ARG A 14 16.12 -6.91 -2.11
CA ARG A 14 15.28 -7.74 -2.99
C ARG A 14 15.47 -7.44 -4.49
N ASN A 15 16.36 -6.51 -4.84
CA ASN A 15 16.63 -6.10 -6.22
C ASN A 15 15.35 -5.78 -7.04
N ILE A 16 14.38 -5.10 -6.45
CA ILE A 16 13.06 -4.84 -7.07
C ILE A 16 13.18 -3.98 -8.33
N PHE A 17 14.18 -3.09 -8.36
CA PHE A 17 14.41 -2.21 -9.51
C PHE A 17 15.86 -2.27 -9.97
N SER A 18 16.05 -2.74 -11.21
CA SER A 18 17.37 -2.78 -11.85
C SER A 18 17.77 -1.44 -12.51
N ARG A 19 16.82 -0.52 -12.73
CA ARG A 19 17.04 0.78 -13.39
C ARG A 19 16.92 1.94 -12.41
N GLU A 20 17.91 2.84 -12.41
CA GLU A 20 17.99 3.99 -11.50
C GLU A 20 17.65 5.35 -12.14
N ARG A 21 16.70 5.40 -13.10
CA ARG A 21 16.25 6.69 -13.66
C ARG A 21 15.66 7.63 -12.59
N LYS A 22 15.12 7.07 -11.51
CA LYS A 22 14.73 7.75 -10.27
C LYS A 22 15.37 7.00 -9.11
N SER A 23 15.77 7.72 -8.07
CA SER A 23 16.43 7.11 -6.92
C SER A 23 15.48 6.17 -6.17
N ASN A 24 16.02 5.14 -5.53
CA ASN A 24 15.19 4.26 -4.70
C ASN A 24 14.53 5.03 -3.54
N GLY A 25 15.10 6.16 -3.09
CA GLY A 25 14.45 7.06 -2.13
C GLY A 25 13.16 7.68 -2.66
N GLN A 26 13.16 8.18 -3.90
CA GLN A 26 11.95 8.72 -4.53
C GLN A 26 10.90 7.64 -4.76
N LYS A 27 11.32 6.45 -5.22
CA LYS A 27 10.41 5.30 -5.41
C LYS A 27 9.77 4.89 -4.09
N ALA A 28 10.59 4.74 -3.04
CA ALA A 28 10.14 4.40 -1.70
C ALA A 28 9.13 5.42 -1.15
N GLN A 29 9.39 6.73 -1.32
CA GLN A 29 8.44 7.77 -0.92
C GLN A 29 7.12 7.66 -1.68
N GLY A 30 7.15 7.50 -3.01
CA GLY A 30 5.92 7.40 -3.80
C GLY A 30 5.07 6.18 -3.43
N MET A 31 5.73 5.04 -3.21
CA MET A 31 5.09 3.80 -2.76
C MET A 31 4.47 3.94 -1.37
N LEU A 32 5.19 4.59 -0.43
CA LEU A 32 4.69 4.85 0.92
C LEU A 32 3.50 5.81 0.95
N LEU A 33 3.53 6.86 0.13
CA LEU A 33 2.44 7.82 0.01
C LEU A 33 1.16 7.14 -0.51
N TYR A 34 1.29 6.29 -1.53
CA TYR A 34 0.16 5.51 -2.02
C TYR A 34 -0.34 4.52 -0.95
N ASN A 35 0.56 3.79 -0.30
CA ASN A 35 0.20 2.87 0.79
C ASN A 35 -0.51 3.57 1.96
N ALA A 36 -0.21 4.85 2.19
CA ALA A 36 -0.88 5.69 3.19
C ALA A 36 -2.25 6.22 2.73
N GLY A 37 -2.73 5.85 1.55
CA GLY A 37 -4.06 6.18 1.04
C GLY A 37 -4.12 7.34 0.05
N LEU A 38 -2.98 7.89 -0.41
CA LEU A 38 -3.00 8.88 -1.49
C LEU A 38 -3.27 8.20 -2.83
N SER A 39 -3.95 8.92 -3.74
CA SER A 39 -4.00 8.50 -5.13
C SER A 39 -2.60 8.52 -5.77
N TYR A 40 -2.39 7.70 -6.80
CA TYR A 40 -1.14 7.69 -7.56
C TYR A 40 -0.79 9.07 -8.14
N GLU A 41 -1.80 9.86 -8.51
CA GLU A 41 -1.62 11.22 -9.00
C GLU A 41 -1.03 12.14 -7.92
N LYS A 42 -1.65 12.17 -6.73
CA LYS A 42 -1.15 12.96 -5.61
C LYS A 42 0.23 12.50 -5.17
N ALA A 43 0.46 11.20 -5.07
CA ALA A 43 1.77 10.65 -4.74
C ALA A 43 2.84 11.05 -5.79
N GLY A 44 2.50 11.01 -7.08
CA GLY A 44 3.36 11.42 -8.18
C GLY A 44 3.77 12.90 -8.13
N MET A 45 2.83 13.79 -7.78
CA MET A 45 3.11 15.21 -7.56
C MET A 45 4.17 15.44 -6.48
N PHE A 46 4.10 14.71 -5.35
CA PHE A 46 5.06 14.86 -4.25
C PHE A 46 6.48 14.36 -4.60
N VAL A 47 6.60 13.35 -5.46
CA VAL A 47 7.90 12.75 -5.82
C VAL A 47 8.41 13.16 -7.19
N ASN A 48 7.71 14.10 -7.85
CA ASN A 48 7.98 14.59 -9.19
C ASN A 48 8.12 13.43 -10.21
N ALA A 49 7.06 12.63 -10.30
CA ALA A 49 6.92 11.51 -11.21
C ALA A 49 5.48 11.40 -11.75
N SER A 50 5.30 10.72 -12.88
CA SER A 50 3.96 10.46 -13.40
C SER A 50 3.21 9.48 -12.49
N HIS A 51 1.87 9.56 -12.50
CA HIS A 51 1.02 8.62 -11.78
C HIS A 51 1.33 7.16 -12.18
N GLU A 52 1.55 6.91 -13.48
CA GLU A 52 1.90 5.58 -14.00
C GLU A 52 3.24 5.09 -13.44
N ALA A 53 4.23 5.96 -13.27
CA ALA A 53 5.49 5.57 -12.67
C ALA A 53 5.29 5.13 -11.21
N VAL A 54 4.51 5.87 -10.42
CA VAL A 54 4.19 5.49 -9.03
C VAL A 54 3.40 4.18 -8.99
N ARG A 55 2.44 4.00 -9.91
CA ARG A 55 1.68 2.74 -10.05
C ARG A 55 2.61 1.57 -10.30
N GLU A 56 3.50 1.67 -11.29
CA GLU A 56 4.48 0.63 -11.59
C GLU A 56 5.40 0.34 -10.41
N TRP A 57 5.85 1.37 -9.68
CA TRP A 57 6.72 1.18 -8.52
C TRP A 57 6.01 0.43 -7.40
N TYR A 58 4.78 0.83 -7.08
CA TYR A 58 3.99 0.15 -6.06
C TYR A 58 3.69 -1.29 -6.45
N GLN A 59 3.23 -1.55 -7.68
CA GLN A 59 2.92 -2.91 -8.12
C GLN A 59 4.14 -3.85 -8.06
N LYS A 60 5.35 -3.35 -8.39
CA LYS A 60 6.58 -4.15 -8.30
C LYS A 60 7.01 -4.47 -6.87
N GLY A 61 6.67 -3.62 -5.90
CA GLY A 61 7.01 -3.82 -4.49
C GLY A 61 5.80 -4.07 -3.60
N LYS A 62 4.66 -4.47 -4.16
CA LYS A 62 3.37 -4.62 -3.48
C LYS A 62 3.48 -5.59 -2.28
N GLU A 63 4.22 -6.67 -2.46
CA GLU A 63 4.52 -7.68 -1.43
C GLU A 63 5.31 -7.14 -0.23
N LEU A 64 5.94 -5.95 -0.34
CA LEU A 64 6.58 -5.31 0.82
C LEU A 64 5.57 -4.72 1.81
N PHE A 65 4.36 -4.42 1.34
CA PHE A 65 3.31 -3.76 2.13
C PHE A 65 2.14 -4.69 2.42
N GLU A 66 1.84 -5.59 1.48
CA GLU A 66 0.79 -6.59 1.63
C GLU A 66 1.40 -7.83 2.27
N GLN A 67 1.54 -7.79 3.59
CA GLN A 67 1.83 -9.02 4.34
C GLN A 67 0.67 -10.00 4.17
N SER A 68 1.01 -11.27 3.97
CA SER A 68 0.07 -12.38 4.06
C SER A 68 -0.58 -12.35 5.44
N THR A 69 -1.85 -11.97 5.52
CA THR A 69 -2.61 -11.99 6.76
C THR A 69 -2.54 -13.40 7.34
N GLU A 70 -1.93 -13.55 8.52
CA GLU A 70 -2.01 -14.81 9.25
C GLU A 70 -3.50 -15.11 9.51
N ILE A 71 -3.94 -16.30 9.13
CA ILE A 71 -5.32 -16.71 9.35
C ILE A 71 -5.54 -16.82 10.86
N LYS A 72 -6.32 -15.91 11.42
CA LYS A 72 -6.72 -15.92 12.83
C LYS A 72 -8.15 -16.43 12.95
N ILE A 73 -8.39 -17.37 13.86
CA ILE A 73 -9.74 -17.79 14.24
C ILE A 73 -10.29 -16.75 15.21
N ARG A 74 -11.51 -16.25 14.95
CA ARG A 74 -12.19 -15.20 15.73
C ARG A 74 -13.51 -15.73 16.25
N LYS A 75 -13.90 -15.32 17.45
CA LYS A 75 -15.15 -15.70 18.09
C LYS A 75 -16.26 -14.70 17.74
N TRP A 76 -15.93 -13.40 17.69
CA TRP A 76 -16.89 -12.35 17.34
C TRP A 76 -16.27 -11.36 16.35
N ILE A 77 -17.00 -11.09 15.26
CA ILE A 77 -16.59 -10.15 14.22
C ILE A 77 -17.75 -9.19 13.95
N ALA A 78 -17.48 -7.89 14.00
CA ALA A 78 -18.40 -6.89 13.44
C ALA A 78 -18.11 -6.74 11.95
N VAL A 79 -19.15 -6.85 11.12
CA VAL A 79 -19.04 -6.66 9.66
C VAL A 79 -19.94 -5.49 9.25
N ASP A 80 -19.38 -4.54 8.51
CA ASP A 80 -20.09 -3.43 7.89
C ASP A 80 -19.97 -3.54 6.37
N GLU A 81 -21.07 -3.28 5.66
CA GLU A 81 -21.10 -3.25 4.20
C GLU A 81 -21.13 -1.82 3.69
N LYS A 82 -20.28 -1.54 2.71
CA LYS A 82 -20.27 -0.26 2.02
C LYS A 82 -20.35 -0.45 0.51
N GLU A 83 -21.42 0.07 -0.07
CA GLU A 83 -21.57 0.16 -1.52
C GLU A 83 -20.80 1.38 -2.06
N ILE A 84 -20.04 1.18 -3.12
CA ILE A 84 -19.38 2.25 -3.88
C ILE A 84 -19.56 2.04 -5.38
N THR A 85 -19.68 3.13 -6.14
CA THR A 85 -19.71 3.07 -7.61
C THR A 85 -18.43 3.66 -8.19
N ILE A 86 -17.69 2.87 -8.97
CA ILE A 86 -16.48 3.29 -9.67
C ILE A 86 -16.66 3.00 -11.15
N ASN A 87 -16.51 4.03 -12.01
CA ASN A 87 -16.62 3.90 -13.47
C ASN A 87 -17.90 3.18 -13.93
N GLY A 88 -19.03 3.44 -13.28
CA GLY A 88 -20.32 2.81 -13.59
C GLY A 88 -20.46 1.35 -13.12
N THR A 89 -19.45 0.81 -12.43
CA THR A 89 -19.51 -0.50 -11.77
C THR A 89 -19.76 -0.31 -10.28
N THR A 90 -20.80 -0.97 -9.76
CA THR A 90 -21.05 -1.02 -8.31
C THR A 90 -20.20 -2.12 -7.68
N ILE A 91 -19.49 -1.76 -6.61
CA ILE A 91 -18.62 -2.62 -5.82
C ILE A 91 -19.09 -2.54 -4.37
N PHE A 92 -19.19 -3.70 -3.71
CA PHE A 92 -19.48 -3.80 -2.29
C PHE A 92 -18.19 -4.09 -1.54
N ILE A 93 -17.90 -3.28 -0.52
CA ILE A 93 -16.76 -3.43 0.37
C ILE A 93 -17.29 -3.87 1.73
N TRP A 94 -16.83 -5.01 2.23
CA TRP A 94 -17.11 -5.43 3.61
C TRP A 94 -15.90 -5.12 4.49
N GLY A 95 -16.09 -4.23 5.46
CA GLY A 95 -15.15 -4.00 6.54
C GLY A 95 -15.44 -4.95 7.70
N ALA A 96 -14.47 -5.76 8.10
CA ALA A 96 -14.60 -6.67 9.24
C ALA A 96 -13.65 -6.24 10.37
N VAL A 97 -14.18 -6.06 11.58
CA VAL A 97 -13.41 -5.70 12.77
C VAL A 97 -13.50 -6.84 13.78
N ASP A 98 -12.33 -7.23 14.30
CA ASP A 98 -12.25 -8.17 15.42
C ASP A 98 -12.82 -7.54 16.69
N LEU A 99 -13.77 -8.20 17.33
CA LEU A 99 -14.31 -7.73 18.61
C LEU A 99 -13.65 -8.41 19.80
N ASP A 100 -12.84 -9.45 19.57
CA ASP A 100 -12.13 -10.16 20.63
C ASP A 100 -10.82 -9.48 21.04
N ASP A 101 -10.36 -8.47 20.29
CA ASP A 101 -9.13 -7.71 20.55
C ASP A 101 -9.36 -6.67 21.68
N GLU A 102 -9.68 -7.16 22.88
CA GLU A 102 -9.56 -6.40 24.12
C GLU A 102 -8.07 -6.19 24.42
N LYS A 103 -7.53 -5.03 24.04
CA LYS A 103 -6.44 -4.46 24.84
C LYS A 103 -7.03 -4.03 26.18
N SER A 104 -6.97 -4.92 27.17
CA SER A 104 -6.91 -4.54 28.59
C SER A 104 -5.45 -4.47 29.06
#